data_AF-A0AAV8GSD0-F1
#
_entry.id   AF-A0AAV8GSD0-F1
#
_cell.length_a   1.000
_cell.length_b   1.000
_cell.length_c   1.000
_cell.angle_alpha   90.00
_cell.angle_beta   90.00
_cell.angle_gamma   90.00
#
_symmetry.space_group_name_H-M   'P 1'
#
loop_
_entity.id
_entity.type
_entity.pdbx_description
1 polymer ?
#
loop_
_entity_poly.entity_id
_entity_poly.type
_entity_poly.pdbx_seq_one_letter_code
_entity_poly.pdbx_strand_id
1 'polypeptide(L)'
;MAPSFARSISLPLSPSHKKASYHVRSVSLPCQSHPIISSVEEQIQAIRTWVANPEGSSAGLAQIEMLHITLEDFLQLPQTQETLCQATSLDQLLDDLLQQIDTYDSFVSTIIDLSQCNSEVQSAVRRQDGVQMVSSLRSQGQVEKEITRLTSILKVLTKCRHFALVSDTKEMEIAGIVMDAIRATSFASVALFTGIRALSSKVTTSLKP
;
A
#
# COMPACT_ATOMS: atom_id res chain seq x y z
N MET A 1 -40.51 33.81 33.54
CA MET A 1 -41.16 32.87 34.47
C MET A 1 -41.60 31.67 33.66
N ALA A 2 -41.03 30.49 33.93
CA ALA A 2 -41.28 29.27 33.16
C ALA A 2 -42.70 28.73 33.44
N PRO A 3 -43.30 28.02 32.47
CA PRO A 3 -44.20 26.93 32.79
C PRO A 3 -43.64 25.59 32.30
N SER A 4 -43.56 24.70 33.28
CA SER A 4 -43.29 23.27 33.22
C SER A 4 -44.26 22.51 32.30
N PHE A 5 -43.72 21.64 31.46
CA PHE A 5 -44.44 20.60 30.75
C PHE A 5 -44.70 19.42 31.68
N ALA A 6 -45.97 19.03 31.87
CA ALA A 6 -46.29 17.73 32.44
C ALA A 6 -47.66 17.21 31.96
N ARG A 7 -47.62 15.92 31.60
CA ARG A 7 -48.69 14.90 31.62
C ARG A 7 -49.47 14.59 30.34
N SER A 8 -49.09 13.43 29.80
CA SER A 8 -49.94 12.26 29.61
C SER A 8 -50.83 12.21 28.38
N ILE A 9 -50.31 11.57 27.33
CA ILE A 9 -51.11 10.92 26.30
C ILE A 9 -51.40 9.48 26.73
N SER A 10 -52.63 9.23 27.18
CA SER A 10 -53.19 7.89 27.35
C SER A 10 -53.82 7.47 26.03
N LEU A 11 -53.34 6.41 25.40
CA LEU A 11 -54.05 5.74 24.32
C LEU A 11 -54.58 4.38 24.81
N PRO A 12 -55.87 4.07 24.60
CA PRO A 12 -56.49 2.87 25.14
C PRO A 12 -56.06 1.61 24.36
N LEU A 13 -55.63 0.57 25.09
CA LEU A 13 -55.52 -0.78 24.53
C LEU A 13 -56.92 -1.38 24.38
N SER A 14 -57.28 -1.77 23.16
CA SER A 14 -58.35 -2.76 22.94
C SER A 14 -57.80 -4.17 23.10
N PRO A 15 -58.47 -5.08 23.86
CA PRO A 15 -58.03 -6.45 24.02
C PRO A 15 -58.79 -7.37 23.05
N SER A 16 -58.06 -8.11 22.21
CA SER A 16 -58.55 -9.42 21.77
C SER A 16 -57.39 -10.34 21.38
N HIS A 17 -57.48 -11.55 21.88
CA HIS A 17 -56.40 -12.51 22.06
C HIS A 17 -56.13 -13.34 20.81
N LYS A 18 -54.89 -13.30 20.29
CA LYS A 18 -54.02 -14.46 20.03
C LYS A 18 -52.57 -13.98 20.07
N LYS A 19 -51.82 -14.32 21.13
CA LYS A 19 -50.39 -13.96 21.25
C LYS A 19 -49.57 -14.82 20.28
N ALA A 20 -49.41 -14.38 19.04
CA ALA A 20 -48.16 -14.64 18.35
C ALA A 20 -47.14 -13.68 18.98
N SER A 21 -46.14 -14.20 19.69
CA SER A 21 -45.00 -13.38 20.08
C SER A 21 -44.31 -12.95 18.79
N TYR A 22 -44.58 -11.72 18.35
CA TYR A 22 -43.70 -11.06 17.41
C TYR A 22 -42.40 -10.81 18.18
N HIS A 23 -41.50 -11.79 18.16
CA HIS A 23 -40.10 -11.51 18.36
C HIS A 23 -39.74 -10.47 17.32
N VAL A 24 -39.52 -9.23 17.76
CA VAL A 24 -38.66 -8.29 17.04
C VAL A 24 -37.33 -9.02 16.93
N ARG A 25 -37.16 -9.78 15.85
CA ARG A 25 -35.86 -10.35 15.51
C ARG A 25 -35.02 -9.14 15.20
N SER A 26 -34.07 -8.86 16.10
CA SER A 26 -32.96 -7.97 15.81
C SER A 26 -32.40 -8.39 14.47
N VAL A 27 -32.54 -7.52 13.48
CA VAL A 27 -31.71 -7.60 12.28
C VAL A 27 -30.30 -7.33 12.78
N SER A 28 -29.53 -8.40 13.00
CA SER A 28 -28.09 -8.27 13.12
C SER A 28 -27.63 -7.55 11.86
N LEU A 29 -27.15 -6.32 12.02
CA LEU A 29 -26.37 -5.69 10.96
C LEU A 29 -25.33 -6.72 10.52
N PRO A 30 -25.06 -6.88 9.21
CA PRO A 30 -23.96 -7.72 8.78
C PRO A 30 -22.75 -7.34 9.62
N CYS A 31 -22.11 -8.31 10.26
CA CYS A 31 -20.98 -8.09 11.15
C CYS A 31 -20.01 -7.15 10.43
N GLN A 32 -19.87 -5.91 10.90
CA GLN A 32 -18.89 -5.00 10.34
C GLN A 32 -17.53 -5.68 10.50
N SER A 33 -16.76 -5.70 9.43
CA SER A 33 -15.33 -6.04 9.47
C SER A 33 -14.68 -5.24 10.60
N HIS A 34 -13.69 -5.84 11.26
CA HIS A 34 -12.95 -5.17 12.33
C HIS A 34 -12.47 -3.80 11.83
N PRO A 35 -12.62 -2.70 12.59
CA PRO A 35 -12.37 -1.34 12.10
C PRO A 35 -10.97 -1.17 11.49
N ILE A 36 -9.98 -1.91 12.01
CA ILE A 36 -8.62 -1.92 11.47
C ILE A 36 -8.53 -2.53 10.06
N ILE A 37 -9.30 -3.59 9.78
CA ILE A 37 -9.29 -4.29 8.48
C ILE A 37 -9.88 -3.36 7.44
N SER A 38 -10.99 -2.71 7.77
CA SER A 38 -11.60 -1.68 6.94
C SER A 38 -10.65 -0.52 6.66
N SER A 39 -9.83 -0.12 7.65
CA SER A 39 -8.80 0.90 7.47
C SER A 39 -7.69 0.43 6.51
N VAL A 40 -7.21 -0.81 6.62
CA VAL A 40 -6.22 -1.36 5.68
C VAL A 40 -6.79 -1.39 4.26
N GLU A 41 -8.02 -1.85 4.09
CA GLU A 41 -8.71 -1.87 2.78
C GLU A 41 -8.88 -0.46 2.19
N GLU A 42 -9.21 0.53 3.02
CA GLU A 42 -9.30 1.93 2.61
C GLU A 42 -7.95 2.46 2.10
N GLN A 43 -6.85 2.20 2.83
CA GLN A 43 -5.51 2.63 2.40
C GLN A 43 -5.06 1.91 1.12
N ILE A 44 -5.36 0.61 0.97
CA ILE A 44 -5.12 -0.13 -0.28
C ILE A 44 -5.89 0.52 -1.43
N GLN A 45 -7.14 0.92 -1.21
CA GLN A 45 -7.94 1.58 -2.22
C GLN A 45 -7.41 2.98 -2.56
N ALA A 46 -6.93 3.74 -1.57
CA ALA A 46 -6.30 5.05 -1.77
C ALA A 46 -5.00 4.95 -2.59
N ILE A 47 -4.21 3.90 -2.39
CA ILE A 47 -3.06 3.61 -3.26
C ILE A 47 -3.52 3.32 -4.70
N ARG A 48 -4.55 2.48 -4.89
CA ARG A 48 -5.05 2.14 -6.23
C ARG A 48 -5.57 3.37 -6.98
N THR A 49 -6.27 4.28 -6.30
CA THR A 49 -6.74 5.53 -6.91
C THR A 49 -5.57 6.43 -7.28
N TRP A 50 -4.56 6.56 -6.42
CA TRP A 50 -3.34 7.30 -6.75
C TRP A 50 -2.59 6.69 -7.94
N VAL A 51 -2.44 5.37 -8.03
CA VAL A 51 -1.75 4.77 -9.20
C VAL A 51 -2.55 4.98 -10.50
N ALA A 52 -3.88 4.96 -10.43
CA ALA A 52 -4.73 5.24 -11.59
C ALA A 52 -4.62 6.69 -12.07
N ASN A 53 -4.42 7.64 -11.16
CA ASN A 53 -4.21 9.05 -11.46
C ASN A 53 -3.09 9.63 -10.57
N PRO A 54 -1.81 9.48 -10.95
CA PRO A 54 -0.68 9.84 -10.09
C PRO A 54 -0.56 11.35 -9.87
N GLU A 55 -0.90 11.82 -8.68
CA GLU A 55 -0.75 13.22 -8.25
C GLU A 55 0.62 13.49 -7.63
N GLY A 56 1.69 13.24 -8.40
CA GLY A 56 3.07 13.43 -7.96
C GLY A 56 3.59 12.35 -7.01
N SER A 57 4.92 12.28 -6.88
CA SER A 57 5.58 11.21 -6.13
C SER A 57 5.39 11.31 -4.62
N SER A 58 5.26 12.52 -4.07
CA SER A 58 5.07 12.74 -2.63
C SER A 58 3.73 12.21 -2.13
N ALA A 59 2.66 12.40 -2.91
CA ALA A 59 1.35 11.85 -2.58
C ALA A 59 1.40 10.30 -2.54
N GLY A 60 2.05 9.68 -3.53
CA GLY A 60 2.21 8.22 -3.55
C GLY A 60 3.00 7.67 -2.37
N LEU A 61 4.09 8.34 -1.99
CA LEU A 61 4.89 7.97 -0.81
C LEU A 61 4.08 8.10 0.49
N ALA A 62 3.29 9.17 0.63
CA ALA A 62 2.42 9.34 1.80
C ALA A 62 1.35 8.25 1.89
N GLN A 63 0.75 7.84 0.77
CA GLN A 63 -0.21 6.72 0.76
C GLN A 63 0.45 5.39 1.15
N ILE A 64 1.67 5.13 0.68
CA ILE A 64 2.47 3.96 1.09
C ILE A 64 2.73 3.98 2.60
N GLU A 65 3.18 5.12 3.14
CA GLU A 65 3.43 5.30 4.57
C GLU A 65 2.19 5.03 5.41
N MET A 66 1.04 5.61 5.04
CA MET A 66 -0.23 5.39 5.74
C MET A 66 -0.69 3.93 5.73
N LEU A 67 -0.51 3.23 4.60
CA LEU A 67 -0.79 1.79 4.53
C LEU A 67 0.13 1.00 5.47
N HIS A 68 1.43 1.31 5.50
CA HIS A 68 2.38 0.60 6.37
C HIS A 68 2.08 0.82 7.86
N ILE A 69 1.73 2.04 8.27
CA ILE A 69 1.32 2.34 9.65
C ILE A 69 0.06 1.53 10.01
N THR A 70 -0.95 1.55 9.14
CA THR A 70 -2.20 0.82 9.40
C THR A 70 -1.97 -0.70 9.42
N LEU A 71 -1.07 -1.21 8.57
CA LEU A 71 -0.70 -2.61 8.54
C LEU A 71 0.07 -3.01 9.80
N GLU A 72 0.95 -2.15 10.31
CA GLU A 72 1.64 -2.37 11.57
C GLU A 72 0.64 -2.51 12.73
N ASP A 73 -0.32 -1.59 12.83
CA ASP A 73 -1.38 -1.67 13.86
C ASP A 73 -2.17 -2.99 13.75
N PHE A 74 -2.45 -3.46 12.53
CA PHE A 74 -3.12 -4.74 12.29
C PHE A 74 -2.28 -5.94 12.74
N LEU A 75 -0.98 -5.93 12.45
CA LEU A 75 -0.03 -6.98 12.85
C LEU A 75 0.24 -6.99 14.37
N GLN A 76 0.05 -5.86 15.05
CA GLN A 76 0.18 -5.74 16.51
C GLN A 76 -1.03 -6.29 17.29
N LEU A 77 -2.15 -6.60 16.62
CA LEU A 77 -3.31 -7.19 17.29
C LEU A 77 -2.97 -8.58 17.86
N PRO A 78 -3.35 -8.89 19.12
CA PRO A 78 -3.07 -10.18 19.72
C PRO A 78 -3.58 -11.37 18.90
N GLN A 79 -4.79 -11.25 18.34
CA GLN A 79 -5.38 -12.29 17.49
C GLN A 79 -4.54 -12.52 16.21
N THR A 80 -4.02 -11.45 15.61
CA THR A 80 -3.15 -11.55 14.44
C THR A 80 -1.84 -12.25 14.81
N GLN A 81 -1.19 -11.83 15.90
CA GLN A 81 0.06 -12.42 16.37
C GLN A 81 -0.09 -13.89 16.76
N GLU A 82 -1.14 -14.26 17.49
CA GLU A 82 -1.40 -15.65 17.88
C GLU A 82 -1.56 -16.54 16.64
N THR A 83 -2.30 -16.06 15.64
CA THR A 83 -2.52 -16.79 14.39
C THR A 83 -1.23 -16.92 13.58
N LEU A 84 -0.45 -15.84 13.44
CA LEU A 84 0.83 -15.85 12.72
C LEU A 84 1.87 -16.74 13.40
N CYS A 85 1.93 -16.77 14.74
CA CYS A 85 2.85 -17.63 15.49
C CYS A 85 2.53 -19.12 15.36
N GLN A 86 1.27 -19.47 15.08
CA GLN A 86 0.83 -20.86 14.89
C GLN A 86 0.89 -21.30 13.43
N ALA A 87 0.93 -20.33 12.50
CA ALA A 87 0.92 -20.59 11.08
C ALA A 87 2.24 -21.26 10.63
N THR A 88 2.10 -22.44 10.05
CA THR A 88 3.23 -23.22 9.51
C THR A 88 3.48 -22.98 8.02
N SER A 89 2.68 -22.10 7.39
CA SER A 89 2.62 -21.95 5.93
C SER A 89 2.79 -20.52 5.42
N LEU A 90 3.54 -19.68 6.16
CA LEU A 90 3.76 -18.26 5.82
C LEU A 90 5.15 -17.94 5.26
N ASP A 91 6.02 -18.95 5.06
CA ASP A 91 7.39 -18.75 4.60
C ASP A 91 7.46 -17.89 3.33
N GLN A 92 6.62 -18.20 2.34
CA GLN A 92 6.59 -17.44 1.09
C GLN A 92 6.11 -15.99 1.29
N LEU A 93 5.17 -15.75 2.21
CA LEU A 93 4.71 -14.39 2.51
C LEU A 93 5.83 -13.57 3.17
N LEU A 94 6.61 -14.20 4.04
CA LEU A 94 7.79 -13.60 4.64
C LEU A 94 8.88 -13.33 3.59
N ASP A 95 9.13 -14.27 2.69
CA ASP A 95 10.07 -14.11 1.58
C ASP A 95 9.66 -12.93 0.67
N ASP A 96 8.36 -12.79 0.39
CA ASP A 96 7.82 -11.67 -0.41
C ASP A 96 8.06 -10.32 0.31
N LEU A 97 7.87 -10.26 1.64
CA LEU A 97 8.15 -9.06 2.45
C LEU A 97 9.65 -8.71 2.45
N LEU A 98 10.51 -9.70 2.68
CA LEU A 98 11.96 -9.51 2.68
C LEU A 98 12.45 -9.04 1.32
N GLN A 99 11.97 -9.65 0.24
CA GLN A 99 12.30 -9.22 -1.12
C GLN A 99 11.88 -7.77 -1.39
N GLN A 100 10.72 -7.33 -0.86
CA GLN A 100 10.28 -5.94 -0.99
C GLN A 100 11.23 -4.99 -0.23
N ILE A 101 11.63 -5.34 0.99
CA ILE A 101 12.58 -4.55 1.80
C ILE A 101 13.94 -4.45 1.10
N ASP A 102 14.51 -5.56 0.64
CA ASP A 102 15.79 -5.60 -0.08
C ASP A 102 15.75 -4.75 -1.35
N THR A 103 14.60 -4.75 -2.03
CA THR A 103 14.38 -3.94 -3.23
C THR A 103 14.36 -2.45 -2.90
N TYR A 104 13.77 -2.06 -1.76
CA TYR A 104 13.78 -0.67 -1.30
C TYR A 104 15.15 -0.20 -0.87
N ASP A 105 15.92 -1.03 -0.15
CA ASP A 105 17.30 -0.71 0.22
C ASP A 105 18.19 -0.49 -1.02
N SER A 106 18.09 -1.42 -1.98
CA SER A 106 18.75 -1.28 -3.27
C SER A 106 18.30 -0.01 -4.00
N PHE A 107 17.01 0.30 -3.97
CA PHE A 107 16.47 1.48 -4.63
C PHE A 107 16.96 2.79 -4.03
N VAL A 108 17.04 2.90 -2.70
CA VAL A 108 17.62 4.07 -2.03
C VAL A 108 19.06 4.31 -2.50
N SER A 109 19.86 3.25 -2.55
CA SER A 109 21.24 3.33 -3.06
C SER A 109 21.26 3.81 -4.53
N THR A 110 20.38 3.29 -5.39
CA THR A 110 20.31 3.73 -6.79
C THR A 110 19.89 5.19 -6.97
N ILE A 111 19.02 5.73 -6.10
CA ILE A 111 18.62 7.14 -6.14
C ILE A 111 19.82 8.03 -5.78
N ILE A 112 20.61 7.63 -4.79
CA ILE A 112 21.83 8.35 -4.40
C ILE A 112 22.79 8.40 -5.59
N ASP A 113 23.04 7.27 -6.25
CA ASP A 113 23.88 7.20 -7.45
C ASP A 113 23.33 8.07 -8.60
N LEU A 114 22.02 8.07 -8.81
CA LEU A 114 21.36 8.91 -9.82
C LEU A 114 21.58 10.40 -9.52
N SER A 115 21.47 10.80 -8.24
CA SER A 115 21.68 12.19 -7.81
C SER A 115 23.13 12.64 -8.04
N GLN A 116 24.09 11.74 -7.82
CA GLN A 116 25.50 11.99 -8.11
C GLN A 116 25.74 12.15 -9.61
N CYS A 117 25.21 11.23 -10.43
CA CYS A 117 25.31 11.32 -11.89
C CYS A 117 24.73 12.66 -12.41
N ASN A 118 23.57 13.08 -11.90
CA ASN A 118 22.96 14.37 -12.26
C ASN A 118 23.86 15.55 -11.90
N SER A 119 24.50 15.52 -10.73
CA SER A 119 25.43 16.56 -10.29
C SER A 119 26.68 16.62 -11.17
N GLU A 120 27.21 15.46 -11.57
CA GLU A 120 28.35 15.35 -12.47
C GLU A 120 28.02 15.87 -13.87
N VAL A 121 26.87 15.48 -14.44
CA VAL A 121 26.39 16.01 -15.73
C VAL A 121 26.27 17.53 -15.67
N GLN A 122 25.66 18.08 -14.60
CA GLN A 122 25.55 19.52 -14.43
C GLN A 122 26.93 20.19 -14.34
N SER A 123 27.88 19.57 -13.65
CA SER A 123 29.25 20.09 -13.53
C SER A 123 29.99 20.08 -14.87
N ALA A 124 29.83 19.03 -15.67
CA ALA A 124 30.44 18.88 -16.99
C ALA A 124 29.88 19.92 -17.98
N VAL A 125 28.56 20.15 -17.95
CA VAL A 125 27.91 21.21 -18.75
C VAL A 125 28.47 22.59 -18.39
N ARG A 126 28.61 22.91 -17.10
CA ARG A 126 29.19 24.20 -16.67
C ARG A 126 30.65 24.36 -17.09
N ARG A 127 31.41 23.26 -17.15
CA ARG A 127 32.82 23.25 -17.56
C ARG A 127 33.01 23.12 -19.08
N GLN A 128 31.93 22.93 -19.83
CA GLN A 128 31.97 22.60 -21.27
C GLN A 128 32.82 21.35 -21.57
N ASP A 129 32.87 20.41 -20.62
CA ASP A 129 33.61 19.16 -20.76
C ASP A 129 32.71 18.07 -21.36
N GLY A 130 32.77 17.95 -22.68
CA GLY A 130 32.00 16.95 -23.43
C GLY A 130 32.38 15.51 -23.09
N VAL A 131 33.62 15.25 -22.69
CA VAL A 131 34.09 13.88 -22.35
C VAL A 131 33.48 13.45 -21.02
N GLN A 132 33.57 14.31 -20.00
CA GLN A 132 32.96 14.06 -18.70
C GLN A 132 31.44 13.93 -18.81
N MET A 133 30.81 14.78 -19.62
CA MET A 133 29.36 14.72 -19.85
C MET A 133 28.94 13.37 -20.45
N VAL A 134 29.64 12.88 -21.47
CA VAL A 134 29.34 11.58 -22.09
C VAL A 134 29.57 10.42 -21.11
N SER A 135 30.60 10.48 -20.25
CA SER A 135 30.82 9.45 -19.24
C SER A 135 29.73 9.44 -18.17
N SER A 136 29.30 10.60 -17.67
CA SER A 136 28.27 10.68 -16.63
C SER A 136 26.87 10.36 -17.17
N LEU A 137 26.58 10.66 -18.43
CA LEU A 137 25.35 10.17 -19.09
C LEU A 137 25.36 8.64 -19.26
N ARG A 138 26.54 8.05 -19.49
CA ARG A 138 26.69 6.58 -19.55
C ARG A 138 26.44 5.94 -18.18
N SER A 139 26.99 6.49 -17.09
CA SER A 139 26.75 5.97 -15.74
C SER A 139 25.28 6.13 -15.35
N GLN A 140 24.66 7.29 -15.64
CA GLN A 140 23.22 7.50 -15.48
C GLN A 140 22.41 6.40 -16.20
N GLY A 141 22.77 6.07 -17.43
CA GLY A 141 22.13 4.97 -18.17
C GLY A 141 22.27 3.59 -17.51
N GLN A 142 23.33 3.34 -16.72
CA GLN A 142 23.43 2.10 -15.92
C GLN A 142 22.52 2.16 -14.70
N VAL A 143 22.45 3.30 -14.01
CA VAL A 143 21.54 3.51 -12.87
C VAL A 143 20.08 3.32 -13.31
N GLU A 144 19.71 3.86 -14.47
CA GLU A 144 18.36 3.66 -15.00
C GLU A 144 18.04 2.19 -15.31
N LYS A 145 19.01 1.39 -15.76
CA LYS A 145 18.81 -0.06 -15.95
C LYS A 145 18.59 -0.75 -14.62
N GLU A 146 19.31 -0.33 -13.58
CA GLU A 146 19.11 -0.88 -12.24
C GLU A 146 17.72 -0.55 -11.70
N ILE A 147 17.24 0.69 -11.86
CA ILE A 147 15.84 1.05 -11.54
C ILE A 147 14.86 0.14 -12.29
N THR A 148 15.15 -0.22 -13.55
CA THR A 148 14.30 -1.13 -14.35
C THR A 148 14.33 -2.56 -13.81
N ARG A 149 15.49 -3.03 -13.36
CA ARG A 149 15.66 -4.34 -12.71
C ARG A 149 14.83 -4.42 -11.44
N LEU A 150 14.97 -3.42 -10.55
CA LEU A 150 14.20 -3.32 -9.30
C LEU A 150 12.69 -3.24 -9.57
N THR A 151 12.27 -2.45 -10.56
CA THR A 151 10.87 -2.38 -11.00
C THR A 151 10.34 -3.75 -11.46
N SER A 152 11.19 -4.56 -12.10
CA SER A 152 10.81 -5.89 -12.58
C SER A 152 10.61 -6.88 -11.43
N ILE A 153 11.41 -6.78 -10.37
CA ILE A 153 11.24 -7.57 -9.13
C ILE A 153 9.89 -7.26 -8.49
N LEU A 154 9.55 -5.98 -8.28
CA LEU A 154 8.26 -5.59 -7.69
C LEU A 154 7.07 -6.00 -8.57
N LYS A 155 7.22 -6.00 -9.90
CA LYS A 155 6.18 -6.51 -10.81
C LYS A 155 5.91 -8.00 -10.64
N VAL A 156 6.88 -8.79 -10.17
CA VAL A 156 6.65 -10.20 -9.82
C VAL A 156 5.76 -10.26 -8.57
N LEU A 157 6.11 -9.52 -7.51
CA LEU A 157 5.35 -9.44 -6.26
C LEU A 157 3.88 -9.03 -6.47
N THR A 158 3.60 -8.09 -7.40
CA THR A 158 2.22 -7.69 -7.71
C THR A 158 1.36 -8.81 -8.33
N LYS A 159 1.97 -9.82 -8.96
CA LYS A 159 1.28 -10.90 -9.69
C LYS A 159 1.22 -12.20 -8.91
N CYS A 160 2.12 -12.37 -7.94
CA CYS A 160 2.18 -13.53 -7.08
C CYS A 160 0.81 -13.81 -6.44
N ARG A 161 0.28 -15.01 -6.67
CA ARG A 161 -0.90 -15.55 -5.98
C ARG A 161 -0.42 -16.67 -5.09
N HIS A 162 -0.24 -16.36 -3.81
CA HIS A 162 0.10 -17.37 -2.83
C HIS A 162 -1.19 -17.74 -2.05
N PHE A 163 -1.23 -18.98 -1.56
CA PHE A 163 -2.34 -19.65 -0.84
C PHE A 163 -3.30 -20.50 -1.69
N ALA A 164 -2.84 -21.70 -2.02
CA ALA A 164 -3.70 -22.84 -2.38
C ALA A 164 -3.75 -23.92 -1.28
N LEU A 165 -3.11 -23.71 -0.12
CA LEU A 165 -2.89 -24.78 0.88
C LEU A 165 -3.03 -24.34 2.35
N VAL A 166 -3.71 -23.22 2.65
CA VAL A 166 -3.98 -22.85 4.04
C VAL A 166 -5.18 -23.65 4.53
N SER A 167 -5.00 -24.37 5.64
CA SER A 167 -6.05 -25.24 6.20
C SER A 167 -6.98 -24.49 7.16
N ASP A 168 -6.54 -23.38 7.76
CA ASP A 168 -7.37 -22.55 8.64
C ASP A 168 -7.87 -21.28 7.94
N THR A 169 -9.17 -21.05 8.06
CA THR A 169 -9.88 -19.84 7.60
C THR A 169 -9.28 -18.54 8.15
N LYS A 170 -8.78 -18.51 9.39
CA LYS A 170 -8.25 -17.30 10.02
C LYS A 170 -6.85 -16.94 9.52
N GLU A 171 -5.98 -17.94 9.41
CA GLU A 171 -4.65 -17.78 8.80
C GLU A 171 -4.79 -17.26 7.37
N MET A 172 -5.74 -17.81 6.60
CA MET A 172 -6.00 -17.40 5.22
C MET A 172 -6.47 -15.94 5.12
N GLU A 173 -7.33 -15.50 6.04
CA GLU A 173 -7.83 -14.12 6.08
C GLU A 173 -6.69 -13.14 6.38
N ILE A 174 -5.92 -13.38 7.44
CA ILE A 174 -4.80 -12.52 7.84
C ILE A 174 -3.74 -12.46 6.73
N ALA A 175 -3.37 -13.62 6.19
CA ALA A 175 -2.36 -13.68 5.15
C ALA A 175 -2.85 -13.04 3.84
N GLY A 176 -4.15 -13.10 3.55
CA GLY A 176 -4.78 -12.37 2.46
C GLY A 176 -4.65 -10.85 2.60
N ILE A 177 -4.95 -10.32 3.80
CA ILE A 177 -4.83 -8.88 4.09
C ILE A 177 -3.39 -8.40 3.93
N VAL A 178 -2.43 -9.12 4.53
CA VAL A 178 -1.00 -8.77 4.41
C VAL A 178 -0.53 -8.83 2.96
N MET A 179 -0.95 -9.86 2.21
CA MET A 179 -0.58 -9.98 0.81
C MET A 179 -1.17 -8.86 -0.06
N ASP A 180 -2.41 -8.47 0.18
CA ASP A 180 -3.01 -7.36 -0.55
C ASP A 180 -2.32 -6.03 -0.23
N ALA A 181 -1.84 -5.84 1.01
CA ALA A 181 -1.01 -4.70 1.37
C ALA A 181 0.34 -4.73 0.63
N ILE A 182 1.06 -5.86 0.63
CA ILE A 182 2.33 -6.04 -0.12
C ILE A 182 2.13 -5.70 -1.60
N ARG A 183 1.07 -6.23 -2.22
CA ARG A 183 0.76 -5.97 -3.63
C ARG A 183 0.45 -4.51 -3.88
N ALA A 184 -0.33 -3.86 -3.00
CA ALA A 184 -0.68 -2.46 -3.13
C ALA A 184 0.59 -1.58 -3.07
N THR A 185 1.44 -1.82 -2.07
CA THR A 185 2.72 -1.10 -1.95
C THR A 185 3.62 -1.36 -3.15
N SER A 186 3.80 -2.61 -3.56
CA SER A 186 4.59 -2.97 -4.74
C SER A 186 4.07 -2.29 -6.02
N PHE A 187 2.74 -2.20 -6.20
CA PHE A 187 2.12 -1.54 -7.34
C PHE A 187 2.41 -0.03 -7.35
N ALA A 188 2.31 0.61 -6.19
CA ALA A 188 2.66 2.02 -6.03
C ALA A 188 4.15 2.28 -6.29
N SER A 189 5.02 1.45 -5.73
CA SER A 189 6.47 1.53 -5.93
C SER A 189 6.86 1.35 -7.40
N VAL A 190 6.21 0.44 -8.14
CA VAL A 190 6.42 0.29 -9.59
C VAL A 190 6.09 1.59 -10.33
N ALA A 191 4.99 2.26 -9.97
CA ALA A 191 4.63 3.55 -10.57
C ALA A 191 5.66 4.64 -10.24
N LEU A 192 6.11 4.72 -8.99
CA LEU A 192 7.16 5.66 -8.55
C LEU A 192 8.49 5.43 -9.26
N PHE A 193 8.96 4.19 -9.31
CA PHE A 193 10.26 3.84 -9.89
C PHE A 193 10.26 4.12 -11.40
N THR A 194 9.16 3.75 -12.07
CA THR A 194 8.97 4.05 -13.50
C THR A 194 8.92 5.55 -13.75
N GLY A 195 8.24 6.32 -12.89
CA GLY A 195 8.19 7.78 -12.96
C GLY A 195 9.58 8.41 -12.80
N ILE A 196 10.36 7.99 -11.81
CA ILE A 196 11.72 8.48 -11.55
C ILE A 196 12.65 8.17 -12.74
N ARG A 197 12.59 6.95 -13.27
CA ARG A 197 13.34 6.59 -14.49
C ARG A 197 12.93 7.46 -15.68
N ALA A 198 11.63 7.70 -15.88
CA ALA A 198 11.15 8.53 -16.97
C ALA A 198 11.66 9.99 -16.85
N LEU A 199 11.63 10.55 -15.64
CA LEU A 199 12.17 11.89 -15.36
C LEU A 199 13.68 11.95 -15.63
N SER A 200 14.44 10.95 -15.17
CA SER A 200 15.87 10.81 -15.47
C SER A 200 16.13 10.83 -16.98
N SER A 201 15.40 10.00 -17.73
CA SER A 201 15.62 9.88 -19.19
C SER A 201 15.29 11.18 -19.94
N LYS A 202 14.25 11.93 -19.52
CA LYS A 202 13.91 13.23 -20.11
C LYS A 202 15.05 14.23 -19.96
N VAL A 203 15.70 14.28 -18.80
CA VAL A 203 16.86 15.14 -18.55
C VAL A 203 17.98 14.83 -19.55
N THR A 204 18.25 13.55 -19.83
CA THR A 204 19.28 13.18 -20.82
C THR A 204 18.95 13.62 -22.25
N THR A 205 17.68 13.49 -22.65
CA THR A 205 17.25 13.84 -24.03
C THR A 205 17.28 15.34 -24.29
N SER A 206 17.04 16.16 -23.27
CA SER A 206 17.10 17.62 -23.40
C SER A 206 18.54 18.16 -23.53
N LEU A 207 19.55 17.34 -23.21
CA LEU A 207 20.96 17.73 -23.22
C LEU A 207 21.71 17.22 -24.47
N LYS A 208 21.02 16.49 -25.36
CA LYS A 208 21.61 16.02 -26.61
C LYS A 208 21.53 17.15 -27.66
N PRO A 209 22.65 17.58 -28.25
CA PRO A 209 22.68 18.66 -29.25
C PRO A 209 21.99 18.27 -30.56
#